data_AF-A0A966STR9-F1
#
_entry.id   AF-A0A966STR9-F1
#
_cell.length_a   1.000
_cell.length_b   1.000
_cell.length_c   1.000
_cell.angle_alpha   90.00
_cell.angle_beta   90.00
_cell.angle_gamma   90.00
#
_symmetry.space_group_name_H-M   'P 1'
#
loop_
_entity.id
_entity.type
_entity.pdbx_description
1 polymer ?
#
loop_
_entity_poly.entity_id
_entity_poly.type
_entity_poly.pdbx_seq_one_letter_code
_entity_poly.pdbx_strand_id
1 'polypeptide(L)'
;MSIATLPDDAPSSSAVDLVGNGPPSDGHSGVAREAEVPVVMTGGELRRDVIRLAWPVVVEQLLSTAVSIADVAITGRLGTIALAGSGVALQVFFVVLSGLMSVGIGTTVLVAQATGARTPVRAAGALRQGVVFGGALSIILSIAGIALAGPAVALGGATGEVADTATSFLIVSMLGLAPLTIQIAVGGAMRGAGDTRTPMIAGAIVNVINIVGAWALAFGAWGAPDLGIVGAAWGGNIARLVGAILMVVALFRPSTPDGIRLGKSAPLGHSGWKPNLDIGRQFLTLSLPAVIEQLSFSLMFLVFGRILLSLGTTVLGAQRIAFGTGSLAWLPAIGLMIATTSLVGQAVGAKDLVRATAVTRFAQQLAAGWMVIVGVLFGLFGSAIAGAYTTDPATIEEAARGFYAFIPGMPIIGLGFVLGGALRGVGDTRFPMITSIVTGWFIILPVAWVCAAVLGWGLAGAVAGFGVSSLVNYAALWWRFSKGGWQNRTAGMPPMPAVVLD
;
A
#
# COMPACT_ATOMS: atom_id res chain seq x y z
N MET A 1 -49.91 -2.69 7.65
CA MET A 1 -51.04 -2.63 8.59
C MET A 1 -50.47 -2.07 9.90
N SER A 2 -50.85 -0.81 10.24
CA SER A 2 -50.46 0.05 11.39
C SER A 2 -48.95 0.19 11.71
N ILE A 3 -48.24 1.31 11.53
CA ILE A 3 -48.47 2.76 11.79
C ILE A 3 -49.04 3.05 13.19
N ALA A 4 -48.16 3.59 14.05
CA ALA A 4 -48.51 4.45 15.17
C ALA A 4 -47.45 5.58 15.25
N THR A 5 -47.97 6.79 15.31
CA THR A 5 -47.32 8.11 15.24
C THR A 5 -47.25 8.78 16.61
N LEU A 6 -46.11 9.43 16.92
CA LEU A 6 -45.88 10.71 17.66
C LEU A 6 -46.47 10.88 19.10
N PRO A 7 -45.86 11.72 19.98
CA PRO A 7 -45.91 13.19 19.86
C PRO A 7 -44.59 13.96 20.07
N ASP A 8 -44.49 15.07 19.33
CA ASP A 8 -43.75 16.28 19.67
C ASP A 8 -44.19 16.81 21.05
N ASP A 9 -43.24 17.28 21.86
CA ASP A 9 -43.41 18.50 22.66
C ASP A 9 -42.07 18.87 23.34
N ALA A 10 -41.56 20.05 22.96
CA ALA A 10 -40.54 20.77 23.71
C ALA A 10 -41.20 21.52 24.88
N PRO A 11 -40.40 21.91 25.90
CA PRO A 11 -40.34 23.34 26.13
C PRO A 11 -38.93 23.88 26.35
N SER A 12 -38.81 25.13 25.95
CA SER A 12 -37.70 26.07 26.07
C SER A 12 -37.36 26.50 27.51
N SER A 13 -36.11 26.95 27.65
CA SER A 13 -35.58 27.91 28.63
C SER A 13 -35.05 27.39 29.97
N SER A 14 -33.75 27.60 30.17
CA SER A 14 -33.25 28.47 31.24
C SER A 14 -31.78 28.81 30.98
N ALA A 15 -31.56 30.01 30.44
CA ALA A 15 -30.28 30.68 30.44
C ALA A 15 -29.91 31.02 31.91
N VAL A 16 -28.65 30.82 32.29
CA VAL A 16 -28.10 31.35 33.53
C VAL A 16 -27.17 32.50 33.15
N ASP A 17 -27.63 33.70 33.48
CA ASP A 17 -26.88 34.94 33.47
C ASP A 17 -25.68 34.87 34.42
N LEU A 18 -24.50 35.22 33.93
CA LEU A 18 -23.41 35.75 34.74
C LEU A 18 -22.86 37.01 34.03
N VAL A 19 -23.55 38.12 34.26
CA VAL A 19 -23.06 39.47 33.93
C VAL A 19 -22.16 39.93 35.07
N GLY A 20 -20.86 40.00 34.82
CA GLY A 20 -19.87 40.72 35.64
C GLY A 20 -19.43 41.98 34.90
N ASN A 21 -19.84 43.14 35.40
CA ASN A 21 -19.44 44.46 34.89
C ASN A 21 -17.94 44.74 35.19
N GLY A 22 -17.16 45.04 34.15
CA GLY A 22 -15.84 45.68 34.23
C GLY A 22 -15.72 46.75 33.15
N PRO A 23 -15.02 47.88 33.39
CA PRO A 23 -15.06 49.06 32.51
C PRO A 23 -14.18 48.87 31.25
N PRO A 24 -14.38 49.70 30.20
CA PRO A 24 -13.86 49.43 28.86
C PRO A 24 -12.42 49.94 28.71
N SER A 25 -11.53 49.12 28.14
CA SER A 25 -10.25 49.60 27.60
C SER A 25 -9.89 48.89 26.28
N ASP A 26 -9.86 49.71 25.23
CA ASP A 26 -8.98 49.68 24.05
C ASP A 26 -8.99 48.45 23.12
N GLY A 27 -9.84 48.54 22.10
CA GLY A 27 -9.37 48.85 20.75
C GLY A 27 -8.26 47.99 20.13
N HIS A 28 -8.45 46.68 20.02
CA HIS A 28 -7.77 45.87 18.99
C HIS A 28 -8.76 44.95 18.26
N SER A 29 -8.86 45.18 16.95
CA SER A 29 -9.65 44.44 15.97
C SER A 29 -9.14 43.00 15.82
N GLY A 30 -9.52 42.15 16.78
CA GLY A 30 -9.43 40.70 16.64
C GLY A 30 -10.55 40.22 15.73
N VAL A 31 -10.22 39.89 14.47
CA VAL A 31 -11.10 39.09 13.61
C VAL A 31 -11.38 37.78 14.32
N ALA A 32 -12.57 37.67 14.92
CA ALA A 32 -13.05 36.43 15.51
C ALA A 32 -13.07 35.38 14.40
N ARG A 33 -12.19 34.37 14.53
CA ARG A 33 -12.26 33.16 13.71
C ARG A 33 -13.59 32.48 14.02
N GLU A 34 -14.55 32.58 13.12
CA GLU A 34 -15.72 31.70 13.11
C GLU A 34 -15.23 30.25 13.19
N ALA A 35 -15.66 29.54 14.24
CA ALA A 35 -15.47 28.11 14.31
C ALA A 35 -16.33 27.48 13.21
N GLU A 36 -15.71 27.10 12.07
CA GLU A 36 -16.39 26.40 10.98
C GLU A 36 -17.10 25.16 11.55
N VAL A 37 -18.44 25.15 11.42
CA VAL A 37 -19.31 24.04 11.76
C VAL A 37 -18.86 22.80 10.98
N PRO A 38 -18.68 21.63 11.61
CA PRO A 38 -18.29 20.42 10.89
C PRO A 38 -19.31 20.11 9.80
N VAL A 39 -18.84 20.03 8.55
CA VAL A 39 -19.68 19.69 7.40
C VAL A 39 -20.29 18.32 7.63
N VAL A 40 -21.59 18.27 7.93
CA VAL A 40 -22.34 17.01 8.08
C VAL A 40 -22.48 16.40 6.69
N MET A 41 -21.52 15.55 6.31
CA MET A 41 -21.56 14.80 5.05
C MET A 41 -22.80 13.91 5.02
N THR A 42 -23.53 13.93 3.92
CA THR A 42 -24.59 12.95 3.71
C THR A 42 -23.97 11.56 3.55
N GLY A 43 -24.66 10.51 4.03
CA GLY A 43 -24.16 9.14 3.91
C GLY A 43 -23.85 8.72 2.47
N GLY A 44 -24.46 9.36 1.46
CA GLY A 44 -24.19 9.12 0.03
C GLY A 44 -22.84 9.66 -0.45
N GLU A 45 -22.43 10.84 0.00
CA GLU A 45 -21.16 11.47 -0.41
C GLU A 45 -19.95 10.70 0.12
N LEU A 46 -20.02 10.26 1.38
CA LEU A 46 -18.99 9.41 2.00
C LEU A 46 -18.76 8.11 1.20
N ARG A 47 -19.85 7.45 0.81
CA ARG A 47 -19.79 6.18 0.05
C ARG A 47 -19.15 6.40 -1.31
N ARG A 48 -19.55 7.49 -1.99
CA ARG A 48 -19.01 7.87 -3.30
C ARG A 48 -17.51 8.14 -3.23
N ASP A 49 -17.04 8.83 -2.21
CA ASP A 49 -15.61 9.12 -2.02
C ASP A 49 -14.79 7.84 -1.85
N VAL A 50 -15.19 6.96 -0.92
CA VAL A 50 -14.47 5.70 -0.65
C VAL A 50 -14.38 4.85 -1.91
N ILE A 51 -15.50 4.64 -2.61
CA ILE A 51 -15.52 3.83 -3.83
C ILE A 51 -14.68 4.49 -4.93
N ARG A 52 -14.86 5.81 -5.15
CA ARG A 52 -14.14 6.59 -6.17
C ARG A 52 -12.63 6.50 -6.00
N LEU A 53 -12.13 6.49 -4.76
CA LEU A 53 -10.71 6.34 -4.49
C LEU A 53 -10.23 4.89 -4.55
N ALA A 54 -11.04 3.93 -4.09
CA ALA A 54 -10.62 2.53 -3.99
C ALA A 54 -10.53 1.84 -5.36
N TRP A 55 -11.56 1.95 -6.21
CA TRP A 55 -11.62 1.17 -7.45
C TRP A 55 -10.43 1.38 -8.41
N PRO A 56 -9.88 2.61 -8.59
CA PRO A 56 -8.73 2.79 -9.47
C PRO A 56 -7.49 2.10 -8.94
N VAL A 57 -7.31 2.07 -7.61
CA VAL A 57 -6.19 1.39 -6.98
C VAL A 57 -6.31 -0.12 -7.14
N VAL A 58 -7.53 -0.68 -7.06
CA VAL A 58 -7.74 -2.11 -7.35
C VAL A 58 -7.36 -2.46 -8.78
N VAL A 59 -7.76 -1.62 -9.74
CA VAL A 59 -7.39 -1.79 -11.16
C VAL A 59 -5.89 -1.67 -11.36
N GLU A 60 -5.24 -0.68 -10.73
CA GLU A 60 -3.78 -0.50 -10.74
C GLU A 60 -3.06 -1.79 -10.27
N GLN A 61 -3.53 -2.40 -9.17
CA GLN A 61 -2.96 -3.63 -8.64
C GLN A 61 -3.21 -4.84 -9.57
N LEU A 62 -4.40 -4.99 -10.12
CA LEU A 62 -4.72 -6.06 -11.07
C LEU A 62 -3.85 -5.99 -12.32
N LEU A 63 -3.66 -4.78 -12.86
CA LEU A 63 -2.81 -4.56 -14.02
C LEU A 63 -1.34 -4.88 -13.71
N SER A 64 -0.86 -4.52 -12.52
CA SER A 64 0.49 -4.87 -12.06
C SER A 64 0.68 -6.39 -11.96
N THR A 65 -0.33 -7.11 -11.48
CA THR A 65 -0.31 -8.58 -11.47
C THR A 65 -0.30 -9.17 -12.89
N ALA A 66 -1.07 -8.62 -13.82
CA ALA A 66 -1.07 -9.07 -15.21
C ALA A 66 0.30 -8.91 -15.88
N VAL A 67 1.01 -7.81 -15.61
CA VAL A 67 2.40 -7.62 -16.07
C VAL A 67 3.33 -8.68 -15.47
N SER A 68 3.21 -8.96 -14.18
CA SER A 68 4.04 -9.97 -13.53
C SER A 68 3.89 -11.35 -14.18
N ILE A 69 2.67 -11.70 -14.62
CA ILE A 69 2.41 -12.94 -15.37
C ILE A 69 3.02 -12.88 -16.77
N ALA A 70 2.89 -11.76 -17.46
CA ALA A 70 3.46 -11.57 -18.79
C ALA A 70 5.01 -11.64 -18.78
N ASP A 71 5.66 -11.04 -17.77
CA ASP A 71 7.11 -11.09 -17.59
C ASP A 71 7.59 -12.53 -17.42
N VAL A 72 6.91 -13.33 -16.58
CA VAL A 72 7.19 -14.76 -16.42
C VAL A 72 7.00 -15.53 -17.72
N ALA A 73 5.97 -15.21 -18.51
CA ALA A 73 5.74 -15.85 -19.79
C ALA A 73 6.83 -15.49 -20.84
N ILE A 74 7.29 -14.24 -20.85
CA ILE A 74 8.38 -13.77 -21.72
C ILE A 74 9.69 -14.47 -21.34
N THR A 75 10.07 -14.45 -20.06
CA THR A 75 11.32 -15.08 -19.61
C THR A 75 11.28 -16.61 -19.71
N GLY A 76 10.11 -17.22 -19.50
CA GLY A 76 9.89 -18.65 -19.73
C GLY A 76 10.13 -19.07 -21.18
N ARG A 77 9.75 -18.24 -22.15
CA ARG A 77 9.98 -18.49 -23.58
C ARG A 77 11.44 -18.32 -24.01
N LEU A 78 12.23 -17.53 -23.27
CA LEU A 78 13.67 -17.40 -23.50
C LEU A 78 14.46 -18.64 -23.02
N GLY A 79 13.87 -19.46 -22.15
CA GLY A 79 14.46 -20.70 -21.67
C GLY A 79 14.50 -20.81 -20.16
N THR A 80 14.81 -22.01 -19.67
CA THR A 80 14.79 -22.34 -18.23
C THR A 80 15.82 -21.53 -17.43
N ILE A 81 16.98 -21.25 -18.00
CA ILE A 81 18.03 -20.42 -17.38
C ILE A 81 17.57 -18.97 -17.20
N ALA A 82 16.92 -18.40 -18.22
CA ALA A 82 16.36 -17.05 -18.16
C ALA A 82 15.23 -16.95 -17.11
N LEU A 83 14.33 -17.93 -17.10
CA LEU A 83 13.26 -17.99 -16.11
C LEU A 83 13.80 -18.10 -14.68
N ALA A 84 14.76 -19.00 -14.43
CA ALA A 84 15.38 -19.16 -13.12
C ALA A 84 16.15 -17.90 -12.70
N GLY A 85 16.94 -17.32 -13.62
CA GLY A 85 17.75 -16.14 -13.35
C GLY A 85 16.91 -14.91 -13.04
N SER A 86 15.86 -14.65 -13.82
CA SER A 86 14.91 -13.56 -13.55
C SER A 86 14.18 -13.73 -12.22
N GLY A 87 13.82 -14.97 -11.84
CA GLY A 87 13.19 -15.26 -10.55
C GLY A 87 14.06 -14.87 -9.35
N VAL A 88 15.35 -15.25 -9.37
CA VAL A 88 16.30 -14.89 -8.30
C VAL A 88 16.55 -13.38 -8.27
N ALA A 89 16.75 -12.77 -9.44
CA ALA A 89 16.95 -11.33 -9.53
C ALA A 89 15.73 -10.54 -9.02
N LEU A 90 14.51 -10.96 -9.36
CA LEU A 90 13.28 -10.33 -8.87
C LEU A 90 13.16 -10.45 -7.35
N GLN A 91 13.56 -11.56 -6.74
CA GLN A 91 13.54 -11.71 -5.28
C GLN A 91 14.43 -10.68 -4.59
N VAL A 92 15.64 -10.44 -5.11
CA VAL A 92 16.53 -9.38 -4.62
C VAL A 92 15.93 -8.00 -4.89
N PHE A 93 15.36 -7.80 -6.09
CA PHE A 93 14.73 -6.55 -6.48
C PHE A 93 13.53 -6.20 -5.58
N PHE A 94 12.73 -7.17 -5.14
CA PHE A 94 11.61 -6.96 -4.21
C PHE A 94 12.05 -6.40 -2.86
N VAL A 95 13.22 -6.81 -2.35
CA VAL A 95 13.79 -6.25 -1.12
C VAL A 95 14.08 -4.76 -1.30
N VAL A 96 14.69 -4.38 -2.42
CA VAL A 96 14.94 -2.96 -2.77
C VAL A 96 13.63 -2.19 -2.93
N LEU A 97 12.65 -2.78 -3.61
CA LEU A 97 11.37 -2.17 -3.91
C LEU A 97 10.56 -1.88 -2.64
N SER A 98 10.67 -2.75 -1.62
CA SER A 98 10.03 -2.52 -0.31
C SER A 98 10.48 -1.21 0.34
N GLY A 99 11.77 -0.87 0.20
CA GLY A 99 12.34 0.40 0.62
C GLY A 99 11.69 1.57 -0.08
N LEU A 100 11.52 1.50 -1.40
CA LEU A 100 10.95 2.59 -2.19
C LEU A 100 9.44 2.77 -1.97
N MET A 101 8.68 1.70 -1.77
CA MET A 101 7.23 1.78 -1.50
C MET A 101 6.92 2.58 -0.24
N SER A 102 7.84 2.57 0.73
CA SER A 102 7.72 3.36 1.95
C SER A 102 7.71 4.87 1.71
N VAL A 103 8.39 5.35 0.66
CA VAL A 103 8.35 6.77 0.23
C VAL A 103 6.92 7.14 -0.16
N GLY A 104 6.25 6.28 -0.93
CA GLY A 104 4.88 6.49 -1.37
C GLY A 104 3.90 6.60 -0.21
N ILE A 105 4.04 5.77 0.83
CA ILE A 105 3.22 5.86 2.05
C ILE A 105 3.43 7.21 2.74
N GLY A 106 4.69 7.60 2.97
CA GLY A 106 5.04 8.88 3.59
C GLY A 106 4.48 10.08 2.82
N THR A 107 4.65 10.10 1.49
CA THR A 107 4.12 11.17 0.64
C THR A 107 2.59 11.21 0.67
N THR A 108 1.93 10.05 0.63
CA THR A 108 0.46 9.97 0.67
C THR A 108 -0.08 10.58 1.96
N VAL A 109 0.48 10.22 3.11
CA VAL A 109 0.01 10.69 4.42
C VAL A 109 0.22 12.21 4.57
N LEU A 110 1.43 12.70 4.28
CA LEU A 110 1.75 14.13 4.44
C LEU A 110 0.94 15.02 3.48
N VAL A 111 0.78 14.59 2.23
CA VAL A 111 -0.04 15.32 1.25
C VAL A 111 -1.51 15.26 1.63
N ALA A 112 -2.03 14.09 2.04
CA ALA A 112 -3.43 13.97 2.49
C ALA A 112 -3.75 14.90 3.64
N GLN A 113 -2.90 14.95 4.66
CA GLN A 113 -3.08 15.85 5.80
C GLN A 113 -2.99 17.33 5.39
N ALA A 114 -2.04 17.69 4.52
CA ALA A 114 -1.93 19.06 4.02
C ALA A 114 -3.13 19.48 3.15
N THR A 115 -3.66 18.56 2.33
CA THR A 115 -4.87 18.74 1.52
C THR A 115 -6.09 18.92 2.43
N GLY A 116 -6.25 18.07 3.44
CA GLY A 116 -7.31 18.20 4.45
C GLY A 116 -7.27 19.53 5.20
N ALA A 117 -6.07 19.98 5.57
CA ALA A 117 -5.85 21.27 6.22
C ALA A 117 -6.01 22.48 5.28
N ARG A 118 -6.33 22.26 3.99
CA ARG A 118 -6.41 23.29 2.94
C ARG A 118 -5.13 24.13 2.83
N THR A 119 -3.97 23.48 2.99
CA THR A 119 -2.65 24.12 2.92
C THR A 119 -1.87 23.70 1.66
N PRO A 120 -2.15 24.30 0.49
CA PRO A 120 -1.59 23.85 -0.78
C PRO A 120 -0.05 23.98 -0.83
N VAL A 121 0.53 24.99 -0.18
CA VAL A 121 2.00 25.15 -0.08
C VAL A 121 2.63 23.96 0.67
N ARG A 122 1.98 23.45 1.71
CA ARG A 122 2.47 22.29 2.47
C ARG A 122 2.35 20.99 1.67
N ALA A 123 1.25 20.82 0.93
CA ALA A 123 1.06 19.66 0.05
C ALA A 123 2.15 19.63 -1.04
N ALA A 124 2.42 20.76 -1.68
CA ALA A 124 3.52 20.93 -2.62
C ALA A 124 4.89 20.64 -1.99
N GLY A 125 5.14 21.14 -0.78
CA GLY A 125 6.38 20.87 -0.03
C GLY A 125 6.58 19.39 0.26
N ALA A 126 5.54 18.69 0.73
CA ALA A 126 5.58 17.26 1.00
C ALA A 126 5.86 16.43 -0.26
N LEU A 127 5.24 16.79 -1.39
CA LEU A 127 5.54 16.18 -2.69
C LEU A 127 7.03 16.36 -3.07
N ARG A 128 7.55 17.59 -3.00
CA ARG A 128 8.96 17.88 -3.34
C ARG A 128 9.92 17.09 -2.48
N GLN A 129 9.70 17.08 -1.16
CA GLN A 129 10.56 16.33 -0.24
C GLN A 129 10.45 14.83 -0.48
N GLY A 130 9.27 14.30 -0.85
CA GLY A 130 9.12 12.91 -1.29
C GLY A 130 9.98 12.59 -2.51
N VAL A 131 10.05 13.49 -3.50
CA VAL A 131 10.91 13.34 -4.68
C VAL A 131 12.39 13.47 -4.32
N VAL A 132 12.77 14.41 -3.44
CA VAL A 132 14.17 14.63 -3.03
C VAL A 132 14.70 13.46 -2.20
N PHE A 133 14.01 13.08 -1.11
CA PHE A 133 14.42 11.97 -0.26
C PHE A 133 14.28 10.62 -0.96
N GLY A 134 13.19 10.43 -1.73
CA GLY A 134 13.01 9.26 -2.56
C GLY A 134 14.10 9.15 -3.62
N GLY A 135 14.39 10.24 -4.33
CA GLY A 135 15.46 10.30 -5.33
C GLY A 135 16.82 9.93 -4.73
N ALA A 136 17.19 10.53 -3.60
CA ALA A 136 18.41 10.21 -2.89
C ALA A 136 18.48 8.72 -2.48
N LEU A 137 17.40 8.19 -1.90
CA LEU A 137 17.31 6.77 -1.53
C LEU A 137 17.43 5.88 -2.77
N SER A 138 16.79 6.24 -3.88
CA SER A 138 16.81 5.47 -5.12
C SER A 138 18.20 5.41 -5.75
N ILE A 139 18.97 6.51 -5.68
CA ILE A 139 20.36 6.56 -6.16
C ILE A 139 21.24 5.67 -5.28
N ILE A 140 21.12 5.77 -3.95
CA ILE A 140 21.87 4.94 -3.00
C ILE A 140 21.57 3.46 -3.25
N LEU A 141 20.29 3.10 -3.34
CA LEU A 141 19.86 1.72 -3.60
C LEU A 141 20.24 1.22 -4.99
N SER A 142 20.28 2.10 -6.00
CA SER A 142 20.70 1.74 -7.36
C SER A 142 22.20 1.44 -7.39
N ILE A 143 23.02 2.31 -6.82
CA ILE A 143 24.47 2.12 -6.72
C ILE A 143 24.79 0.86 -5.92
N ALA A 144 24.17 0.70 -4.74
CA ALA A 144 24.37 -0.48 -3.90
C ALA A 144 23.88 -1.75 -4.61
N GLY A 145 22.72 -1.70 -5.27
CA GLY A 145 22.14 -2.83 -6.00
C GLY A 145 22.99 -3.28 -7.18
N ILE A 146 23.62 -2.34 -7.89
CA ILE A 146 24.56 -2.65 -8.98
C ILE A 146 25.87 -3.22 -8.42
N ALA A 147 26.46 -2.56 -7.43
CA ALA A 147 27.73 -2.97 -6.83
C ALA A 147 27.65 -4.34 -6.13
N LEU A 148 26.50 -4.65 -5.53
CA LEU A 148 26.27 -5.89 -4.77
C LEU A 148 25.45 -6.92 -5.55
N ALA A 149 25.19 -6.73 -6.85
CA ALA A 149 24.33 -7.61 -7.64
C ALA A 149 24.78 -9.08 -7.59
N GLY A 150 26.06 -9.35 -7.90
CA GLY A 150 26.63 -10.70 -7.87
C GLY A 150 26.55 -11.36 -6.49
N PRO A 151 27.06 -10.71 -5.42
CA PRO A 151 26.92 -11.23 -4.05
C PRO A 151 25.46 -11.47 -3.62
N ALA A 152 24.55 -10.56 -3.96
CA ALA A 152 23.13 -10.69 -3.60
C ALA A 152 22.45 -11.86 -4.34
N VAL A 153 22.79 -12.06 -5.61
CA VAL A 153 22.33 -13.21 -6.41
C VAL A 153 22.89 -14.52 -5.87
N ALA A 154 24.16 -14.56 -5.50
CA ALA A 154 24.79 -15.73 -4.89
C ALA A 154 24.15 -16.09 -3.53
N LEU A 155 23.84 -15.08 -2.70
CA LEU A 155 23.06 -15.26 -1.46
C LEU A 155 21.66 -15.82 -1.72
N GLY A 156 21.07 -15.51 -2.88
CA GLY A 156 19.81 -16.09 -3.36
C GLY A 156 19.92 -17.57 -3.79
N GLY A 157 21.13 -18.14 -3.81
CA GLY A 157 21.36 -19.55 -4.13
C GLY A 157 21.55 -19.84 -5.62
N ALA A 158 21.66 -18.82 -6.48
CA ALA A 158 21.96 -19.03 -7.90
C ALA A 158 23.44 -19.37 -8.11
N THR A 159 23.72 -20.28 -9.04
CA THR A 159 25.07 -20.71 -9.42
C THR A 159 25.20 -20.83 -10.94
N GLY A 160 26.44 -20.77 -11.45
CA GLY A 160 26.75 -20.91 -12.87
C GLY A 160 26.01 -19.90 -13.74
N GLU A 161 25.54 -20.35 -14.91
CA GLU A 161 24.89 -19.52 -15.93
C GLU A 161 23.60 -18.83 -15.43
N VAL A 162 22.92 -19.42 -14.44
CA VAL A 162 21.74 -18.80 -13.79
C VAL A 162 22.16 -17.58 -12.97
N ALA A 163 23.31 -17.64 -12.28
CA ALA A 163 23.82 -16.52 -11.51
C ALA A 163 24.27 -15.36 -12.42
N ASP A 164 24.93 -15.66 -13.53
CA ASP A 164 25.34 -14.66 -14.52
C ASP A 164 24.12 -13.96 -15.11
N THR A 165 23.13 -14.75 -15.52
CA THR A 165 21.85 -14.26 -16.05
C THR A 165 21.10 -13.38 -15.05
N ALA A 166 20.96 -13.84 -13.80
CA ALA A 166 20.33 -13.08 -12.72
C ALA A 166 21.08 -11.78 -12.43
N THR A 167 22.41 -11.81 -12.42
CA THR A 167 23.26 -10.64 -12.14
C THR A 167 23.10 -9.59 -13.22
N SER A 168 23.20 -9.96 -14.50
CA SER A 168 23.01 -9.02 -15.61
C SER A 168 21.60 -8.42 -15.63
N PHE A 169 20.56 -9.24 -15.41
CA PHE A 169 19.18 -8.76 -15.31
C PHE A 169 18.99 -7.79 -14.14
N LEU A 170 19.57 -8.10 -12.98
CA LEU A 170 19.46 -7.29 -11.78
C LEU A 170 20.14 -5.93 -11.95
N ILE A 171 21.39 -5.91 -12.47
CA ILE A 171 22.14 -4.68 -12.73
C ILE A 171 21.33 -3.72 -13.60
N VAL A 172 20.78 -4.23 -14.71
CA VAL A 172 19.95 -3.40 -15.59
C VAL A 172 18.68 -2.95 -14.87
N SER A 173 17.99 -3.84 -14.16
CA SER A 173 16.78 -3.49 -13.40
C SER A 173 16.99 -2.37 -12.37
N MET A 174 18.19 -2.28 -11.78
CA MET A 174 18.55 -1.24 -10.79
C MET A 174 18.66 0.16 -11.39
N LEU A 175 18.89 0.29 -12.71
CA LEU A 175 18.93 1.60 -13.38
C LEU A 175 17.55 2.27 -13.41
N GLY A 176 16.47 1.49 -13.34
CA GLY A 176 15.09 1.99 -13.34
C GLY A 176 14.56 2.49 -11.99
N LEU A 177 15.35 2.46 -10.91
CA LEU A 177 14.88 2.83 -9.57
C LEU A 177 14.53 4.32 -9.45
N ALA A 178 15.30 5.21 -10.09
CA ALA A 178 15.03 6.65 -10.03
C ALA A 178 13.70 7.00 -10.71
N PRO A 179 13.41 6.58 -11.96
CA PRO A 179 12.09 6.75 -12.56
C PRO A 179 10.95 6.10 -11.76
N LEU A 180 11.17 4.90 -11.22
CA LEU A 180 10.18 4.22 -10.38
C LEU A 180 9.85 5.07 -9.14
N THR A 181 10.85 5.68 -8.52
CA THR A 181 10.66 6.48 -7.31
C THR A 181 9.85 7.75 -7.58
N ILE A 182 10.05 8.38 -8.74
CA ILE A 182 9.20 9.50 -9.17
C ILE A 182 7.74 9.05 -9.27
N GLN A 183 7.47 7.90 -9.89
CA GLN A 183 6.10 7.38 -9.97
C GLN A 183 5.49 7.11 -8.58
N ILE A 184 6.26 6.50 -7.67
CA ILE A 184 5.81 6.20 -6.31
C ILE A 184 5.52 7.49 -5.52
N ALA A 185 6.42 8.47 -5.57
CA ALA A 185 6.27 9.74 -4.84
C ALA A 185 5.12 10.58 -5.40
N VAL A 186 5.09 10.80 -6.72
CA VAL A 186 4.02 11.59 -7.37
C VAL A 186 2.68 10.87 -7.27
N GLY A 187 2.66 9.54 -7.44
CA GLY A 187 1.45 8.73 -7.28
C GLY A 187 0.92 8.76 -5.85
N GLY A 188 1.81 8.69 -4.86
CA GLY A 188 1.47 8.90 -3.46
C GLY A 188 0.85 10.28 -3.22
N ALA A 189 1.45 11.34 -3.77
CA ALA A 189 0.91 12.70 -3.66
C ALA A 189 -0.48 12.83 -4.30
N MET A 190 -0.68 12.30 -5.51
CA MET A 190 -1.98 12.31 -6.18
C MET A 190 -3.04 11.57 -5.37
N ARG A 191 -2.73 10.37 -4.88
CA ARG A 191 -3.63 9.60 -4.02
C ARG A 191 -3.95 10.36 -2.74
N GLY A 192 -2.95 10.96 -2.11
CA GLY A 192 -3.12 11.80 -0.92
C GLY A 192 -4.00 13.02 -1.18
N ALA A 193 -3.89 13.62 -2.36
CA ALA A 193 -4.72 14.76 -2.77
C ALA A 193 -6.12 14.37 -3.28
N GLY A 194 -6.47 13.08 -3.30
CA GLY A 194 -7.79 12.58 -3.70
C GLY A 194 -7.92 12.17 -5.17
N ASP A 195 -6.82 12.15 -5.93
CA ASP A 195 -6.78 11.66 -7.30
C ASP A 195 -6.09 10.29 -7.39
N THR A 196 -6.88 9.23 -7.45
CA THR A 196 -6.39 7.86 -7.67
C THR A 196 -6.51 7.42 -9.13
N ARG A 197 -7.19 8.21 -9.99
CA ARG A 197 -7.39 7.85 -11.40
C ARG A 197 -6.16 8.15 -12.23
N THR A 198 -5.50 9.27 -12.00
CA THR A 198 -4.30 9.65 -12.76
C THR A 198 -3.17 8.63 -12.57
N PRO A 199 -2.83 8.18 -11.33
CA PRO A 199 -1.87 7.09 -11.13
C PRO A 199 -2.30 5.78 -11.80
N MET A 200 -3.58 5.40 -11.73
CA MET A 200 -4.09 4.19 -12.39
C MET A 200 -3.89 4.24 -13.92
N ILE A 201 -4.24 5.36 -14.56
CA ILE A 201 -4.10 5.51 -16.02
C ILE A 201 -2.63 5.47 -16.42
N ALA A 202 -1.76 6.17 -15.69
CA ALA A 202 -0.32 6.12 -15.91
C ALA A 202 0.21 4.68 -15.75
N GLY A 203 -0.18 3.98 -14.68
CA GLY A 203 0.17 2.59 -14.43
C GLY A 203 -0.29 1.65 -15.55
N ALA A 204 -1.51 1.83 -16.07
CA ALA A 204 -2.00 1.05 -17.21
C ALA A 204 -1.14 1.24 -18.46
N ILE A 205 -0.78 2.47 -18.79
CA ILE A 205 0.09 2.78 -19.93
C ILE A 205 1.48 2.18 -19.72
N VAL A 206 2.07 2.37 -18.53
CA VAL A 206 3.36 1.80 -18.14
C VAL A 206 3.36 0.29 -18.29
N ASN A 207 2.29 -0.38 -17.84
CA ASN A 207 2.17 -1.82 -17.90
C ASN A 207 2.11 -2.35 -19.34
N VAL A 208 1.38 -1.67 -20.22
CA VAL A 208 1.36 -2.01 -21.65
C VAL A 208 2.74 -1.81 -22.29
N ILE A 209 3.38 -0.67 -22.02
CA ILE A 209 4.72 -0.37 -22.53
C ILE A 209 5.74 -1.39 -22.00
N ASN A 210 5.60 -1.83 -20.75
CA ASN A 210 6.47 -2.85 -20.16
C ASN A 210 6.35 -4.16 -20.95
N ILE A 211 5.14 -4.71 -21.08
CA ILE A 211 4.94 -5.99 -21.77
C ILE A 211 5.43 -5.92 -23.22
N VAL A 212 5.06 -4.87 -23.95
CA VAL A 212 5.43 -4.70 -25.36
C VAL A 212 6.94 -4.48 -25.51
N GLY A 213 7.52 -3.61 -24.68
CA GLY A 213 8.94 -3.28 -24.72
C GLY A 213 9.82 -4.46 -24.27
N ALA A 214 9.40 -5.18 -23.23
CA ALA A 214 10.10 -6.36 -22.74
C ALA A 214 10.08 -7.46 -23.80
N TRP A 215 8.92 -7.74 -24.41
CA TRP A 215 8.82 -8.71 -25.50
C TRP A 215 9.66 -8.30 -26.72
N ALA A 216 9.56 -7.03 -27.15
CA ALA A 216 10.27 -6.57 -28.35
C ALA A 216 11.80 -6.64 -28.20
N LEU A 217 12.34 -6.19 -27.05
CA LEU A 217 13.78 -6.22 -26.79
C LEU A 217 14.29 -7.61 -26.40
N ALA A 218 13.42 -8.47 -25.86
CA ALA A 218 13.79 -9.84 -25.52
C ALA A 218 13.94 -10.75 -26.73
N PHE A 219 13.17 -10.52 -27.81
CA PHE A 219 13.15 -11.37 -28.99
C PHE A 219 13.59 -10.65 -30.29
N GLY A 220 14.08 -9.41 -30.19
CA GLY A 220 14.49 -8.62 -31.35
C GLY A 220 13.35 -8.31 -32.33
N ALA A 221 12.12 -8.13 -31.83
CA ALA A 221 10.96 -7.88 -32.69
C ALA A 221 10.99 -6.47 -33.30
N TRP A 222 10.39 -6.32 -34.49
CA TRP A 222 10.27 -5.03 -35.19
C TRP A 222 11.62 -4.33 -35.48
N GLY A 223 12.70 -5.09 -35.65
CA GLY A 223 14.04 -4.54 -35.89
C GLY A 223 14.76 -4.05 -34.62
N ALA A 224 14.19 -4.32 -33.44
CA ALA A 224 14.89 -4.14 -32.17
C ALA A 224 16.06 -5.13 -32.03
N PRO A 225 17.09 -4.82 -31.24
CA PRO A 225 18.15 -5.77 -30.94
C PRO A 225 17.59 -6.95 -30.12
N ASP A 226 18.06 -8.17 -30.42
CA ASP A 226 17.81 -9.34 -29.59
C ASP A 226 18.77 -9.33 -28.39
N LEU A 227 18.24 -8.88 -27.24
CA LEU A 227 19.00 -8.76 -25.99
C LEU A 227 18.64 -9.85 -24.98
N GLY A 228 17.83 -10.84 -25.38
CA GLY A 228 17.33 -11.89 -24.50
C GLY A 228 16.74 -11.34 -23.19
N ILE A 229 17.14 -11.94 -22.07
CA ILE A 229 16.64 -11.57 -20.74
C ILE A 229 16.98 -10.13 -20.34
N VAL A 230 18.13 -9.60 -20.76
CA VAL A 230 18.51 -8.21 -20.48
C VAL A 230 17.59 -7.24 -21.23
N GLY A 231 17.10 -7.63 -22.40
CA GLY A 231 16.06 -6.91 -23.13
C GLY A 231 14.77 -6.74 -22.33
N ALA A 232 14.34 -7.79 -21.62
CA ALA A 232 13.17 -7.71 -20.74
C ALA A 232 13.36 -6.68 -19.61
N ALA A 233 14.54 -6.63 -18.98
CA ALA A 233 14.86 -5.61 -17.96
C ALA A 233 14.83 -4.18 -18.53
N TRP A 234 15.36 -3.99 -19.75
CA TRP A 234 15.31 -2.69 -20.43
C TRP A 234 13.88 -2.27 -20.77
N GLY A 235 13.03 -3.20 -21.22
CA GLY A 235 11.60 -2.96 -21.45
C GLY A 235 10.92 -2.39 -20.20
N GLY A 236 11.16 -3.02 -19.04
CA GLY A 236 10.68 -2.53 -17.74
C GLY A 236 11.22 -1.14 -17.38
N ASN A 237 12.50 -0.87 -17.63
CA ASN A 237 13.09 0.44 -17.34
C ASN A 237 12.55 1.56 -18.24
N ILE A 238 12.37 1.29 -19.54
CA ILE A 238 11.77 2.23 -20.48
C ILE A 238 10.34 2.54 -20.05
N ALA A 239 9.56 1.51 -19.71
CA ALA A 239 8.22 1.68 -19.19
C ALA A 239 8.22 2.56 -17.93
N ARG A 240 9.16 2.33 -17.00
CA ARG A 240 9.29 3.17 -15.79
C ARG A 240 9.68 4.61 -16.09
N LEU A 241 10.53 4.83 -17.09
CA LEU A 241 10.90 6.18 -17.54
C LEU A 241 9.70 6.91 -18.13
N VAL A 242 8.95 6.26 -19.02
CA VAL A 242 7.71 6.83 -19.57
C VAL A 242 6.71 7.11 -18.46
N GLY A 243 6.55 6.19 -17.50
CA GLY A 243 5.69 6.38 -16.33
C GLY A 243 6.08 7.60 -15.50
N ALA A 244 7.37 7.78 -15.24
CA ALA A 244 7.87 8.96 -14.52
C ALA A 244 7.53 10.26 -15.27
N ILE A 245 7.74 10.29 -16.59
CA ILE A 245 7.40 11.43 -17.44
C ILE A 245 5.90 11.70 -17.40
N LEU A 246 5.05 10.68 -17.56
CA LEU A 246 3.59 10.82 -17.51
C LEU A 246 3.12 11.39 -16.16
N MET A 247 3.69 10.91 -15.06
CA MET A 247 3.37 11.40 -13.72
C MET A 247 3.80 12.84 -13.50
N VAL A 248 4.99 13.23 -13.98
CA VAL A 248 5.46 14.62 -13.92
C VAL A 248 4.61 15.54 -14.78
N VAL A 249 4.29 15.15 -16.02
CA VAL A 249 3.43 15.91 -16.93
C VAL A 249 2.03 16.08 -16.34
N ALA A 250 1.51 15.04 -15.69
CA ALA A 250 0.22 15.12 -15.02
C ALA A 250 0.17 16.19 -13.92
N LEU A 251 1.28 16.51 -13.25
CA LEU A 251 1.31 17.59 -12.25
C LEU A 251 1.06 19.00 -12.82
N PHE A 252 1.17 19.20 -14.14
CA PHE A 252 0.85 20.46 -14.80
C PHE A 252 -0.60 20.55 -15.28
N ARG A 253 -1.37 19.45 -15.22
CA ARG A 253 -2.73 19.42 -15.76
C ARG A 253 -3.70 20.22 -14.89
N PRO A 254 -4.68 20.92 -15.50
CA PRO A 254 -5.72 21.64 -14.76
C PRO A 254 -6.58 20.71 -13.87
N SER A 255 -6.72 19.44 -14.26
CA SER A 255 -7.46 18.42 -13.51
C SER A 255 -6.78 17.98 -12.22
N THR A 256 -5.49 18.30 -12.04
CA THR A 256 -4.71 17.92 -10.87
C THR A 256 -5.13 18.79 -9.68
N PRO A 257 -5.31 18.19 -8.48
CA PRO A 257 -5.68 18.95 -7.29
C PRO A 257 -4.74 20.13 -7.05
N ASP A 258 -5.32 21.31 -6.82
CA ASP A 258 -4.60 22.59 -6.77
C ASP A 258 -3.37 22.54 -5.83
N GLY A 259 -3.47 21.83 -4.69
CA GLY A 259 -2.40 21.73 -3.70
C GLY A 259 -1.11 21.04 -4.15
N ILE A 260 -1.15 20.24 -5.22
CA ILE A 260 0.04 19.57 -5.76
C ILE A 260 0.35 19.99 -7.20
N ARG A 261 -0.43 20.90 -7.77
CA ARG A 261 -0.27 21.37 -9.15
C ARG A 261 0.99 22.25 -9.29
N LEU A 262 1.92 21.82 -10.13
CA LEU A 262 3.12 22.57 -10.45
C LEU A 262 2.76 23.87 -11.18
N GLY A 263 3.44 24.98 -10.82
CA GLY A 263 3.25 26.30 -11.44
C GLY A 263 2.19 27.21 -10.78
N LYS A 264 1.32 26.69 -9.91
CA LYS A 264 0.39 27.50 -9.10
C LYS A 264 0.80 27.51 -7.63
N SER A 265 0.54 26.41 -6.93
CA SER A 265 0.81 26.25 -5.50
C SER A 265 2.21 25.73 -5.19
N ALA A 266 2.89 25.23 -6.22
CA ALA A 266 4.28 24.79 -6.19
C ALA A 266 5.10 25.61 -7.21
N PRO A 267 5.47 26.86 -6.91
CA PRO A 267 6.30 27.68 -7.82
C PRO A 267 7.69 27.03 -8.01
N LEU A 268 8.18 26.95 -9.26
CA LEU A 268 9.45 26.27 -9.61
C LEU A 268 10.72 26.86 -8.97
N GLY A 269 10.61 27.92 -8.15
CA GLY A 269 11.72 28.59 -7.47
C GLY A 269 12.54 27.68 -6.53
N HIS A 270 13.78 28.11 -6.27
CA HIS A 270 14.83 27.31 -5.62
C HIS A 270 14.58 26.92 -4.16
N SER A 271 13.69 27.61 -3.43
CA SER A 271 13.56 27.45 -1.97
C SER A 271 13.00 26.08 -1.54
N GLY A 272 12.11 25.45 -2.32
CA GLY A 272 11.40 24.23 -1.91
C GLY A 272 12.06 22.88 -2.25
N TRP A 273 13.18 22.89 -2.97
CA TRP A 273 13.89 21.67 -3.41
C TRP A 273 15.12 21.34 -2.55
N LYS A 274 15.52 22.25 -1.65
CA LYS A 274 16.56 21.96 -0.67
C LYS A 274 16.05 20.89 0.32
N PRO A 275 16.87 19.90 0.72
CA PRO A 275 16.47 18.92 1.72
C PRO A 275 16.07 19.63 3.02
N ASN A 276 14.83 19.44 3.44
CA ASN A 276 14.35 19.92 4.73
C ASN A 276 14.43 18.75 5.72
N LEU A 277 15.36 18.83 6.67
CA LEU A 277 15.64 17.74 7.62
C LEU A 277 14.44 17.44 8.53
N ASP A 278 13.58 18.41 8.83
CA ASP A 278 12.38 18.19 9.64
C ASP A 278 11.36 17.34 8.88
N ILE A 279 11.10 17.70 7.62
CA ILE A 279 10.24 16.91 6.73
C ILE A 279 10.87 15.54 6.46
N GLY A 280 12.19 15.48 6.27
CA GLY A 280 12.94 14.22 6.12
C GLY A 280 12.82 13.29 7.32
N ARG A 281 12.88 13.83 8.54
CA ARG A 281 12.67 13.05 9.77
C ARG A 281 11.24 12.52 9.86
N GLN A 282 10.25 13.29 9.43
CA GLN A 282 8.86 12.82 9.35
C GLN A 282 8.71 11.71 8.32
N PHE A 283 9.32 11.87 7.13
CA PHE A 283 9.39 10.82 6.12
C PHE A 283 9.99 9.54 6.69
N LEU A 284 11.17 9.60 7.29
CA LEU A 284 11.80 8.42 7.91
C LEU A 284 10.92 7.80 9.00
N THR A 285 10.25 8.62 9.81
CA THR A 285 9.37 8.13 10.88
C THR A 285 8.14 7.40 10.33
N LEU A 286 7.61 7.83 9.18
CA LEU A 286 6.45 7.22 8.53
C LEU A 286 6.83 6.01 7.68
N SER A 287 7.97 6.09 6.98
CA SER A 287 8.43 5.14 5.97
C SER A 287 9.21 3.97 6.56
N LEU A 288 10.12 4.21 7.53
CA LEU A 288 10.96 3.15 8.12
C LEU A 288 10.14 1.99 8.72
N PRO A 289 9.01 2.22 9.41
CA PRO A 289 8.19 1.13 9.91
C PRO A 289 7.66 0.20 8.83
N ALA A 290 7.26 0.72 7.67
CA ALA A 290 6.76 -0.09 6.57
C ALA A 290 7.85 -0.99 5.96
N VAL A 291 9.09 -0.50 5.88
CA VAL A 291 10.24 -1.30 5.43
C VAL A 291 10.53 -2.43 6.41
N ILE A 292 10.58 -2.12 7.71
CA ILE A 292 10.82 -3.13 8.76
C ILE A 292 9.69 -4.17 8.76
N GLU A 293 8.43 -3.74 8.65
CA GLU A 293 7.27 -4.63 8.53
C GLU A 293 7.41 -5.58 7.34
N GLN A 294 7.74 -5.07 6.16
CA GLN A 294 7.86 -5.87 4.93
C GLN A 294 9.04 -6.85 4.99
N LEU A 295 10.21 -6.42 5.47
CA LEU A 295 11.37 -7.29 5.64
C LEU A 295 11.07 -8.40 6.66
N SER A 296 10.44 -8.04 7.77
CA SER A 296 10.03 -8.99 8.79
C SER A 296 9.03 -10.01 8.25
N PHE A 297 8.06 -9.57 7.45
CA PHE A 297 7.10 -10.46 6.79
C PHE A 297 7.79 -11.40 5.79
N SER A 298 8.73 -10.90 4.98
CA SER A 298 9.52 -11.72 4.06
C SER A 298 10.33 -12.80 4.79
N LEU A 299 11.00 -12.45 5.89
CA LEU A 299 11.75 -13.40 6.73
C LEU A 299 10.85 -14.42 7.42
N MET A 300 9.72 -13.96 7.98
CA MET A 300 8.70 -14.83 8.58
C MET A 300 8.20 -15.86 7.56
N PHE A 301 7.98 -15.46 6.31
CA PHE A 301 7.50 -16.35 5.26
C PHE A 301 8.52 -17.44 4.89
N LEU A 302 9.83 -17.16 4.98
CA LEU A 302 10.87 -18.17 4.80
C LEU A 302 10.81 -19.24 5.91
N VAL A 303 10.61 -18.81 7.17
CA VAL A 303 10.47 -19.74 8.30
C VAL A 303 9.18 -20.56 8.15
N PHE A 304 8.07 -19.91 7.80
CA PHE A 304 6.81 -20.57 7.52
C PHE A 304 6.94 -21.63 6.41
N GLY A 305 7.62 -21.30 5.31
CA GLY A 305 7.89 -22.23 4.21
C GLY A 305 8.70 -23.44 4.65
N ARG A 306 9.67 -23.29 5.57
CA ARG A 306 10.42 -24.43 6.14
C ARG A 306 9.54 -25.36 6.99
N ILE A 307 8.61 -24.81 7.77
CA ILE A 307 7.64 -25.61 8.54
C ILE A 307 6.84 -26.47 7.55
N LEU A 308 6.33 -25.88 6.48
CA LEU A 308 5.54 -26.62 5.49
C LEU A 308 6.34 -27.65 4.73
N LEU A 309 7.58 -27.33 4.35
CA LEU A 309 8.47 -28.28 3.68
C LEU A 309 8.73 -29.53 4.54
N SER A 310 8.82 -29.38 5.87
CA SER A 310 8.98 -30.50 6.80
C SER A 310 7.77 -31.46 6.83
N LEU A 311 6.61 -31.00 6.36
CA LEU A 311 5.37 -31.79 6.26
C LEU A 311 5.23 -32.51 4.91
N GLY A 312 6.14 -32.23 3.97
CA GLY A 312 6.15 -32.85 2.64
C GLY A 312 5.94 -31.86 1.49
N THR A 313 6.39 -32.27 0.31
CA THR A 313 6.33 -31.46 -0.92
C THR A 313 4.90 -31.22 -1.39
N THR A 314 3.96 -32.14 -1.12
CA THR A 314 2.54 -31.99 -1.41
C THR A 314 1.92 -30.80 -0.65
N VAL A 315 2.21 -30.66 0.65
CA VAL A 315 1.73 -29.55 1.48
C VAL A 315 2.31 -28.22 1.01
N LEU A 316 3.60 -28.21 0.66
CA LEU A 316 4.25 -27.01 0.11
C LEU A 316 3.67 -26.62 -1.26
N GLY A 317 3.39 -27.58 -2.13
CA GLY A 317 2.72 -27.35 -3.41
C GLY A 317 1.31 -26.78 -3.22
N ALA A 318 0.53 -27.35 -2.31
CA ALA A 318 -0.79 -26.87 -1.94
C ALA A 318 -0.75 -25.44 -1.39
N GLN A 319 0.26 -25.08 -0.60
CA GLN A 319 0.46 -23.71 -0.12
C GLN A 319 0.69 -22.71 -1.26
N ARG A 320 1.46 -23.09 -2.28
CA ARG A 320 1.70 -22.24 -3.46
C ARG A 320 0.39 -21.95 -4.20
N ILE A 321 -0.45 -22.97 -4.38
CA ILE A 321 -1.78 -22.83 -4.97
C ILE A 321 -2.67 -21.93 -4.12
N ALA A 322 -2.74 -22.20 -2.81
CA ALA A 322 -3.63 -21.48 -1.90
C ALA A 322 -3.26 -20.00 -1.78
N PHE A 323 -1.97 -19.69 -1.60
CA PHE A 323 -1.50 -18.31 -1.42
C PHE A 323 -1.43 -17.57 -2.76
N GLY A 324 -1.10 -18.27 -3.85
CA GLY A 324 -1.16 -17.71 -5.20
C GLY A 324 -2.57 -17.22 -5.53
N THR A 325 -3.56 -18.08 -5.32
CA THR A 325 -4.98 -17.73 -5.49
C THR A 325 -5.42 -16.64 -4.50
N GLY A 326 -5.03 -16.75 -3.23
CA GLY A 326 -5.38 -15.78 -2.17
C GLY A 326 -4.83 -14.38 -2.43
N SER A 327 -3.67 -14.26 -3.06
CA SER A 327 -3.05 -12.96 -3.37
C SER A 327 -3.94 -12.07 -4.25
N LEU A 328 -4.64 -12.67 -5.22
CA LEU A 328 -5.60 -11.98 -6.10
C LEU A 328 -6.85 -11.54 -5.32
N ALA A 329 -7.31 -12.39 -4.41
CA ALA A 329 -8.49 -12.14 -3.61
C ALA A 329 -8.33 -10.95 -2.65
N TRP A 330 -7.10 -10.65 -2.21
CA TRP A 330 -6.83 -9.55 -1.29
C TRP A 330 -6.68 -8.18 -1.96
N LEU A 331 -6.55 -8.11 -3.29
CA LEU A 331 -6.32 -6.85 -4.01
C LEU A 331 -7.39 -5.78 -3.73
N PRO A 332 -8.69 -6.10 -3.67
CA PRO A 332 -9.71 -5.10 -3.34
C PRO A 332 -9.61 -4.55 -1.91
N ALA A 333 -9.20 -5.38 -0.94
CA ALA A 333 -8.95 -4.91 0.43
C ALA A 333 -7.71 -4.01 0.50
N ILE A 334 -6.67 -4.29 -0.29
CA ILE A 334 -5.50 -3.42 -0.44
C ILE A 334 -5.90 -2.06 -1.05
N GLY A 335 -6.76 -2.07 -2.07
CA GLY A 335 -7.30 -0.84 -2.66
C GLY A 335 -8.08 0.01 -1.64
N LEU A 336 -8.92 -0.64 -0.83
CA LEU A 336 -9.64 0.03 0.27
C LEU A 336 -8.70 0.54 1.36
N MET A 337 -7.66 -0.20 1.70
CA MET A 337 -6.62 0.23 2.65
C MET A 337 -5.91 1.51 2.17
N ILE A 338 -5.52 1.58 0.90
CA ILE A 338 -4.86 2.75 0.32
C ILE A 338 -5.82 3.95 0.27
N ALA A 339 -7.07 3.74 -0.16
CA ALA A 339 -8.09 4.78 -0.17
C ALA A 339 -8.39 5.31 1.24
N THR A 340 -8.50 4.42 2.22
CA THR A 340 -8.72 4.76 3.63
C THR A 340 -7.55 5.56 4.20
N THR A 341 -6.30 5.21 3.85
CA THR A 341 -5.10 5.95 4.26
C THR A 341 -5.19 7.42 3.81
N SER A 342 -5.59 7.66 2.55
CA SER A 342 -5.75 9.01 2.02
C SER A 342 -6.92 9.77 2.68
N LEU A 343 -8.12 9.19 2.69
CA LEU A 343 -9.32 9.85 3.20
C LEU A 343 -9.24 10.13 4.71
N VAL A 344 -8.69 9.20 5.50
CA VAL A 344 -8.45 9.43 6.93
C VAL A 344 -7.37 10.49 7.13
N GLY A 345 -6.30 10.50 6.32
CA GLY A 345 -5.30 11.57 6.34
C GLY A 345 -5.90 12.95 6.05
N GLN A 346 -6.77 13.07 5.06
CA GLN A 346 -7.50 14.30 4.75
C GLN A 346 -8.43 14.71 5.90
N ALA A 347 -9.19 13.78 6.45
CA ALA A 347 -10.09 14.04 7.57
C ALA A 347 -9.31 14.53 8.82
N VAL A 348 -8.17 13.91 9.11
CA VAL A 348 -7.25 14.32 10.18
C VAL A 348 -6.69 15.73 9.94
N GLY A 349 -6.24 16.02 8.71
CA GLY A 349 -5.78 17.36 8.32
C GLY A 349 -6.85 18.44 8.49
N ALA A 350 -8.11 18.09 8.19
CA ALA A 350 -9.28 18.95 8.37
C ALA A 350 -9.77 19.03 9.83
N LYS A 351 -9.12 18.30 10.76
CA LYS A 351 -9.57 18.12 12.16
C LYS A 351 -10.97 17.50 12.29
N ASP A 352 -11.44 16.80 11.26
CA ASP A 352 -12.73 16.13 11.20
C ASP A 352 -12.58 14.65 11.57
N LEU A 353 -12.51 14.40 12.89
CA LEU A 353 -12.34 13.05 13.43
C LEU A 353 -13.59 12.17 13.24
N VAL A 354 -14.76 12.81 13.08
CA VAL A 354 -16.02 12.13 12.79
C VAL A 354 -15.96 11.52 11.39
N ARG A 355 -15.54 12.29 10.38
CA ARG A 355 -15.32 11.78 9.03
C ARG A 355 -14.25 10.70 8.99
N ALA A 356 -13.14 10.86 9.71
CA ALA A 356 -12.10 9.82 9.79
C ALA A 356 -12.67 8.47 10.27
N THR A 357 -13.51 8.49 11.30
CA THR A 357 -14.15 7.29 11.85
C THR A 357 -15.20 6.73 10.89
N ALA A 358 -16.01 7.59 10.26
CA ALA A 358 -17.06 7.19 9.32
C ALA A 358 -16.48 6.52 8.06
N VAL A 359 -15.43 7.13 7.46
CA VAL A 359 -14.68 6.56 6.33
C VAL A 359 -14.16 5.17 6.69
N THR A 360 -13.50 5.05 7.85
CA THR A 360 -12.89 3.79 8.29
C THR A 360 -13.95 2.69 8.44
N ARG A 361 -15.08 2.99 9.11
CA ARG A 361 -16.18 2.03 9.30
C ARG A 361 -16.80 1.58 7.98
N PHE A 362 -17.06 2.51 7.07
CA PHE A 362 -17.65 2.15 5.77
C PHE A 362 -16.69 1.32 4.92
N ALA A 363 -15.40 1.71 4.86
CA ALA A 363 -14.38 0.93 4.15
C ALA A 363 -14.21 -0.47 4.76
N GLN A 364 -14.30 -0.61 6.09
CA GLN A 364 -14.26 -1.89 6.80
C GLN A 364 -15.42 -2.80 6.40
N GLN A 365 -16.64 -2.27 6.33
CA GLN A 365 -17.81 -3.02 5.89
C GLN A 365 -17.65 -3.52 4.45
N LEU A 366 -17.14 -2.67 3.56
CA LEU A 366 -16.91 -3.03 2.16
C LEU A 366 -15.80 -4.08 2.02
N ALA A 367 -14.69 -3.95 2.77
CA ALA A 367 -13.60 -4.92 2.76
C ALA A 367 -14.04 -6.27 3.35
N ALA A 368 -14.77 -6.27 4.47
CA ALA A 368 -15.32 -7.48 5.06
C ALA A 368 -16.33 -8.16 4.12
N GLY A 369 -17.24 -7.38 3.51
CA GLY A 369 -18.21 -7.90 2.54
C GLY A 369 -17.53 -8.55 1.33
N TRP A 370 -16.51 -7.90 0.76
CA TRP A 370 -15.70 -8.49 -0.31
C TRP A 370 -15.02 -9.80 0.12
N MET A 371 -14.43 -9.81 1.30
CA MET A 371 -13.75 -11.00 1.84
C MET A 371 -14.71 -12.15 2.15
N VAL A 372 -15.96 -11.86 2.53
CA VAL A 372 -17.03 -12.88 2.65
C VAL A 372 -17.34 -13.47 1.27
N ILE A 373 -17.49 -12.64 0.23
CA ILE A 373 -17.74 -13.12 -1.15
C ILE A 373 -16.61 -14.05 -1.59
N VAL A 374 -15.34 -13.66 -1.39
CA VAL A 374 -14.18 -14.51 -1.67
C VAL A 374 -14.25 -15.81 -0.87
N GLY A 375 -14.55 -15.74 0.43
CA GLY A 375 -14.66 -16.93 1.28
C GLY A 375 -15.73 -17.90 0.79
N VAL A 376 -16.87 -17.40 0.31
CA VAL A 376 -17.92 -18.22 -0.31
C VAL A 376 -17.43 -18.86 -1.61
N LEU A 377 -16.73 -18.11 -2.47
CA LEU A 377 -16.16 -18.65 -3.70
C LEU A 377 -15.14 -19.77 -3.42
N PHE A 378 -14.28 -19.60 -2.42
CA PHE A 378 -13.36 -20.64 -1.97
C PHE A 378 -14.08 -21.84 -1.36
N GLY A 379 -15.16 -21.62 -0.61
CA GLY A 379 -16.00 -22.70 -0.09
C GLY A 379 -16.66 -23.55 -1.18
N LEU A 380 -17.21 -22.90 -2.21
CA LEU A 380 -17.94 -23.58 -3.29
C LEU A 380 -17.01 -24.18 -4.35
N PHE A 381 -15.92 -23.50 -4.68
CA PHE A 381 -15.06 -23.83 -5.82
C PHE A 381 -13.62 -24.20 -5.44
N GLY A 382 -13.28 -24.32 -4.16
CA GLY A 382 -11.90 -24.54 -3.70
C GLY A 382 -11.17 -25.69 -4.40
N SER A 383 -11.80 -26.86 -4.51
CA SER A 383 -11.22 -28.01 -5.23
C SER A 383 -11.11 -27.80 -6.74
N ALA A 384 -12.08 -27.11 -7.36
CA ALA A 384 -12.04 -26.79 -8.79
C ALA A 384 -10.95 -25.77 -9.10
N ILE A 385 -10.78 -24.77 -8.23
CA ILE A 385 -9.69 -23.80 -8.30
C ILE A 385 -8.36 -24.53 -8.17
N ALA A 386 -8.19 -25.40 -7.18
CA ALA A 386 -6.96 -26.17 -7.02
C ALA A 386 -6.68 -27.11 -8.21
N GLY A 387 -7.72 -27.76 -8.75
CA GLY A 387 -7.65 -28.60 -9.94
C GLY A 387 -7.28 -27.85 -11.22
N ALA A 388 -7.44 -26.53 -11.25
CA ALA A 388 -6.94 -25.71 -12.36
C ALA A 388 -5.41 -25.53 -12.32
N TYR A 389 -4.77 -25.73 -11.17
CA TYR A 389 -3.31 -25.62 -11.02
C TYR A 389 -2.57 -26.95 -11.16
N THR A 390 -3.20 -28.06 -10.78
CA THR A 390 -2.56 -29.38 -10.76
C THR A 390 -3.58 -30.49 -10.97
N THR A 391 -3.12 -31.62 -11.50
CA THR A 391 -3.91 -32.86 -11.64
C THR A 391 -3.67 -33.85 -10.52
N ASP A 392 -2.71 -33.59 -9.61
CA ASP A 392 -2.43 -34.48 -8.47
C ASP A 392 -3.55 -34.40 -7.42
N PRO A 393 -4.33 -35.48 -7.20
CA PRO A 393 -5.48 -35.45 -6.30
C PRO A 393 -5.10 -35.09 -4.85
N ALA A 394 -3.94 -35.54 -4.37
CA ALA A 394 -3.50 -35.26 -3.01
C ALA A 394 -3.22 -33.77 -2.79
N THR A 395 -2.54 -33.12 -3.75
CA THR A 395 -2.29 -31.67 -3.70
C THR A 395 -3.58 -30.86 -3.85
N ILE A 396 -4.54 -31.31 -4.68
CA ILE A 396 -5.85 -30.65 -4.83
C ILE A 396 -6.61 -30.67 -3.51
N GLU A 397 -6.70 -31.84 -2.87
CA GLU A 397 -7.40 -32.01 -1.61
C GLU A 397 -6.77 -31.15 -0.50
N GLU A 398 -5.44 -31.16 -0.42
CA GLU A 398 -4.71 -30.39 0.58
C GLU A 398 -4.86 -28.87 0.37
N ALA A 399 -4.85 -28.40 -0.88
CA ALA A 399 -5.10 -27.01 -1.22
C ALA A 399 -6.55 -26.59 -0.87
N ALA A 400 -7.53 -27.44 -1.17
CA ALA A 400 -8.93 -27.21 -0.81
C ALA A 400 -9.13 -27.09 0.71
N ARG A 401 -8.52 -27.98 1.49
CA ARG A 401 -8.50 -27.90 2.96
C ARG A 401 -7.88 -26.58 3.44
N GLY A 402 -6.78 -26.15 2.82
CA GLY A 402 -6.17 -24.84 3.07
C GLY A 402 -7.12 -23.68 2.79
N PHE A 403 -7.85 -23.70 1.67
CA PHE A 403 -8.86 -22.69 1.35
C PHE A 403 -9.97 -22.64 2.39
N TYR A 404 -10.50 -23.78 2.82
CA TYR A 404 -11.56 -23.84 3.82
C TYR A 404 -11.12 -23.28 5.18
N ALA A 405 -9.87 -23.52 5.57
CA ALA A 405 -9.29 -22.97 6.80
C ALA A 405 -9.16 -21.43 6.77
N PHE A 406 -9.02 -20.82 5.58
CA PHE A 406 -8.96 -19.36 5.44
C PHE A 406 -10.31 -18.66 5.64
N ILE A 407 -11.42 -19.32 5.26
CA ILE A 407 -12.76 -18.72 5.20
C ILE A 407 -13.14 -17.94 6.48
N PRO A 408 -13.04 -18.50 7.70
CA PRO A 408 -13.44 -17.78 8.90
C PRO A 408 -12.57 -16.54 9.18
N GLY A 409 -11.30 -16.55 8.75
CA GLY A 409 -10.37 -15.44 8.92
C GLY A 409 -10.48 -14.35 7.86
N MET A 410 -11.03 -14.65 6.68
CA MET A 410 -11.08 -13.72 5.54
C MET A 410 -11.71 -12.36 5.87
N PRO A 411 -12.91 -12.27 6.49
CA PRO A 411 -13.50 -10.97 6.82
C PRO A 411 -12.62 -10.15 7.77
N ILE A 412 -11.98 -10.83 8.74
CA ILE A 412 -11.11 -10.21 9.74
C ILE A 412 -9.84 -9.65 9.10
N ILE A 413 -9.26 -10.38 8.14
CA ILE A 413 -8.11 -9.90 7.34
C ILE A 413 -8.49 -8.58 6.62
N GLY A 414 -9.66 -8.55 5.97
CA GLY A 414 -10.17 -7.34 5.31
C GLY A 414 -10.34 -6.16 6.27
N LEU A 415 -10.91 -6.41 7.44
CA LEU A 415 -11.05 -5.40 8.50
C LEU A 415 -9.68 -4.87 8.97
N GLY A 416 -8.70 -5.76 9.12
CA GLY A 416 -7.33 -5.44 9.51
C GLY A 416 -6.61 -4.56 8.50
N PHE A 417 -6.71 -4.87 7.20
CA PHE A 417 -6.13 -4.05 6.13
C PHE A 417 -6.63 -2.61 6.19
N VAL A 418 -7.95 -2.41 6.25
CA VAL A 418 -8.55 -1.07 6.30
C VAL A 418 -8.11 -0.30 7.54
N LEU A 419 -8.10 -0.97 8.70
CA LEU A 419 -7.75 -0.33 9.96
C LEU A 419 -6.26 0.03 10.06
N GLY A 420 -5.38 -0.82 9.52
CA GLY A 420 -3.97 -0.48 9.33
C GLY A 420 -3.78 0.72 8.41
N GLY A 421 -4.58 0.80 7.32
CA GLY A 421 -4.64 1.97 6.46
C GLY A 421 -5.09 3.24 7.20
N ALA A 422 -6.14 3.14 8.02
CA ALA A 422 -6.64 4.25 8.82
C ALA A 422 -5.58 4.78 9.79
N LEU A 423 -4.92 3.91 10.56
CA LEU A 423 -3.85 4.31 11.49
C LEU A 423 -2.66 4.96 10.77
N ARG A 424 -2.28 4.44 9.59
CA ARG A 424 -1.27 5.08 8.73
C ARG A 424 -1.72 6.47 8.27
N GLY A 425 -2.98 6.65 7.89
CA GLY A 425 -3.55 7.95 7.51
C GLY A 425 -3.49 8.98 8.64
N VAL A 426 -3.66 8.54 9.89
CA VAL A 426 -3.47 9.41 11.07
C VAL A 426 -1.99 9.68 11.38
N GLY A 427 -1.06 8.92 10.78
CA GLY A 427 0.39 9.03 11.02
C GLY A 427 0.92 8.08 12.09
N ASP A 428 0.09 7.15 12.62
CA ASP A 428 0.54 6.10 13.54
C ASP A 428 0.98 4.86 12.75
N THR A 429 2.14 4.94 12.09
CA THR A 429 2.70 3.85 11.26
C THR A 429 3.43 2.77 12.07
N ARG A 430 3.95 3.14 13.26
CA ARG A 430 4.70 2.23 14.12
C ARG A 430 3.83 1.18 14.78
N PHE A 431 2.62 1.55 15.18
CA PHE A 431 1.73 0.61 15.87
C PHE A 431 1.31 -0.56 14.96
N PRO A 432 0.83 -0.34 13.71
CA PRO A 432 0.59 -1.42 12.76
C PRO A 432 1.83 -2.28 12.49
N MET A 433 3.01 -1.68 12.34
CA MET A 433 4.26 -2.44 12.17
C MET A 433 4.48 -3.39 13.36
N ILE A 434 4.43 -2.89 14.60
CA ILE A 434 4.69 -3.70 15.79
C ILE A 434 3.67 -4.83 15.91
N THR A 435 2.37 -4.55 15.71
CA THR A 435 1.34 -5.58 15.83
C THR A 435 1.46 -6.63 14.72
N SER A 436 1.74 -6.23 13.48
CA SER A 436 2.00 -7.15 12.36
C SER A 436 3.21 -8.05 12.63
N ILE A 437 4.31 -7.50 13.16
CA ILE A 437 5.51 -8.28 13.48
C ILE A 437 5.24 -9.25 14.64
N VAL A 438 4.64 -8.76 15.73
CA VAL A 438 4.39 -9.59 16.90
C VAL A 438 3.42 -10.72 16.56
N THR A 439 2.32 -10.42 15.89
CA THR A 439 1.34 -11.43 15.50
C THR A 439 1.89 -12.38 14.44
N GLY A 440 2.71 -11.90 13.51
CA GLY A 440 3.41 -12.74 12.53
C GLY A 440 4.35 -13.76 13.19
N TRP A 441 5.29 -13.29 14.00
CA TRP A 441 6.32 -14.16 14.57
C TRP A 441 5.84 -15.01 15.73
N PHE A 442 4.99 -14.46 16.60
CA PHE A 442 4.60 -15.13 17.86
C PHE A 442 3.21 -15.76 17.81
N ILE A 443 2.44 -15.56 16.73
CA ILE A 443 1.14 -16.22 16.56
C ILE A 443 1.12 -17.08 15.30
N ILE A 444 1.45 -16.53 14.12
CA ILE A 444 1.38 -17.32 12.87
C ILE A 444 2.33 -18.52 12.95
N LEU A 445 3.62 -18.31 13.26
CA LEU A 445 4.59 -19.42 13.26
C LEU A 445 4.31 -20.49 14.32
N PRO A 446 4.04 -20.16 15.61
CA PRO A 446 3.77 -21.18 16.61
C PRO A 446 2.45 -21.91 16.37
N VAL A 447 1.37 -21.20 16.00
CA VAL A 447 0.09 -21.84 15.68
C VAL A 447 0.23 -22.71 14.44
N ALA A 448 0.95 -22.26 13.41
CA ALA A 448 1.21 -23.08 12.24
C ALA A 448 2.00 -24.34 12.61
N TRP A 449 3.03 -24.24 13.44
CA TRP A 449 3.80 -25.41 13.87
C TRP A 449 2.94 -26.39 14.69
N VAL A 450 2.18 -25.90 15.68
CA VAL A 450 1.32 -26.75 16.51
C VAL A 450 0.21 -27.39 15.69
N CYS A 451 -0.57 -26.61 14.93
CA CYS A 451 -1.71 -27.13 14.20
C CYS A 451 -1.30 -27.97 12.99
N ALA A 452 -0.24 -27.59 12.27
CA ALA A 452 0.20 -28.34 11.09
C ALA A 452 1.05 -29.56 11.44
N ALA A 453 2.04 -29.42 12.34
CA ALA A 453 3.00 -30.48 12.63
C ALA A 453 2.60 -31.37 13.82
N VAL A 454 2.04 -30.80 14.89
CA VAL A 454 1.70 -31.59 16.10
C VAL A 454 0.31 -32.21 15.98
N LEU A 455 -0.69 -31.43 15.56
CA LEU A 455 -2.07 -31.92 15.37
C LEU A 455 -2.30 -32.62 14.02
N GLY A 456 -1.34 -32.52 13.10
CA GLY A 456 -1.40 -33.19 11.80
C GLY A 456 -2.46 -32.63 10.84
N TRP A 457 -2.89 -31.37 11.01
CA TRP A 457 -3.90 -30.75 10.14
C TRP A 457 -3.33 -30.24 8.80
N GLY A 458 -2.06 -30.53 8.51
CA GLY A 458 -1.39 -30.15 7.26
C GLY A 458 -1.48 -28.65 6.97
N LEU A 459 -1.79 -28.29 5.73
CA LEU A 459 -1.94 -26.92 5.27
C LEU A 459 -3.06 -26.17 6.00
N ALA A 460 -4.17 -26.85 6.30
CA ALA A 460 -5.28 -26.23 7.03
C ALA A 460 -4.83 -25.75 8.42
N GLY A 461 -4.03 -26.55 9.12
CA GLY A 461 -3.42 -26.15 10.39
C GLY A 461 -2.45 -24.99 10.26
N ALA A 462 -1.63 -24.99 9.21
CA ALA A 462 -0.68 -23.90 8.97
C ALA A 462 -1.39 -22.56 8.68
N VAL A 463 -2.48 -22.62 7.91
CA VAL A 463 -3.31 -21.48 7.55
C VAL A 463 -4.13 -20.95 8.73
N ALA A 464 -4.54 -21.83 9.66
CA ALA A 464 -5.25 -21.41 10.87
C ALA A 464 -4.48 -20.35 11.68
N GLY A 465 -3.14 -20.40 11.64
CA GLY A 465 -2.28 -19.38 12.23
C GLY A 465 -2.53 -17.97 11.68
N PHE A 466 -2.80 -17.83 10.38
CA PHE A 466 -3.17 -16.55 9.78
C PHE A 466 -4.54 -16.06 10.26
N GLY A 467 -5.51 -16.96 10.45
CA GLY A 467 -6.82 -16.60 10.99
C GLY A 467 -6.73 -16.06 12.43
N VAL A 468 -6.05 -16.79 13.32
CA VAL A 468 -5.86 -16.39 14.73
C VAL A 468 -5.04 -15.11 14.82
N SER A 469 -3.94 -15.01 14.08
CA SER A 469 -3.11 -13.81 14.01
C SER A 469 -3.91 -12.60 13.54
N SER A 470 -4.74 -12.76 12.52
CA SER A 470 -5.58 -11.67 12.00
C SER A 470 -6.59 -11.17 13.03
N LEU A 471 -7.18 -12.07 13.83
CA LEU A 471 -8.07 -11.70 14.92
C LEU A 471 -7.36 -10.88 15.98
N VAL A 472 -6.19 -11.33 16.44
CA VAL A 472 -5.40 -10.61 17.46
C VAL A 472 -4.88 -9.28 16.93
N ASN A 473 -4.37 -9.25 15.69
CA ASN A 473 -3.92 -8.04 15.04
C ASN A 473 -5.08 -7.04 14.90
N TYR A 474 -6.23 -7.49 14.39
CA TYR A 474 -7.42 -6.64 14.27
C TYR A 474 -7.87 -6.09 15.63
N ALA A 475 -7.93 -6.92 16.67
CA ALA A 475 -8.30 -6.48 18.01
C ALA A 475 -7.33 -5.43 18.56
N ALA A 476 -6.01 -5.60 18.37
CA ALA A 476 -5.00 -4.64 18.79
C ALA A 476 -5.11 -3.31 18.02
N LEU A 477 -5.27 -3.38 16.70
CA LEU A 477 -5.47 -2.19 15.85
C LEU A 477 -6.78 -1.46 16.23
N TRP A 478 -7.85 -2.21 16.51
CA TRP A 478 -9.15 -1.66 16.90
C TRP A 478 -9.09 -1.00 18.26
N TRP A 479 -8.45 -1.62 19.24
CA TRP A 479 -8.20 -1.01 20.54
C TRP A 479 -7.40 0.29 20.42
N ARG A 480 -6.38 0.31 19.57
CA ARG A 480 -5.56 1.52 19.34
C ARG A 480 -6.37 2.62 18.67
N PHE A 481 -7.20 2.26 17.70
CA PHE A 481 -8.05 3.21 16.98
C PHE A 481 -9.20 3.72 17.86
N SER A 482 -9.82 2.88 18.70
CA SER A 482 -10.96 3.27 19.55
C SER A 482 -10.56 4.13 20.74
N LYS A 483 -9.35 3.93 21.31
CA LYS A 483 -8.85 4.74 22.43
C LYS A 483 -8.61 6.21 22.11
N GLY A 484 -8.69 6.63 20.86
CA GLY A 484 -8.55 8.03 20.49
C GLY A 484 -7.19 8.67 20.82
N GLY A 485 -6.19 7.92 21.29
CA GLY A 485 -4.86 8.48 21.62
C GLY A 485 -4.13 9.11 20.43
N TRP A 486 -4.61 8.85 19.22
CA TRP A 486 -4.19 9.49 17.99
C TRP A 486 -4.81 10.89 17.78
N GLN A 487 -5.94 11.18 18.42
CA GLN A 487 -6.62 12.48 18.40
C GLN A 487 -5.79 13.59 19.07
N ASN A 488 -4.87 13.23 19.98
CA ASN A 488 -3.93 14.16 20.62
C ASN A 488 -2.58 14.26 19.88
N ARG A 489 -2.20 13.28 19.03
CA ARG A 489 -0.96 13.35 18.24
C ARG A 489 -1.04 14.32 17.06
N THR A 490 -2.24 14.64 16.59
CA THR A 490 -2.50 15.69 15.61
C THR A 490 -2.09 17.08 16.10
N ALA A 491 -2.01 17.28 17.43
CA ALA A 491 -1.52 18.50 18.06
C ALA A 491 0.02 18.54 18.23
N GLY A 492 0.72 17.43 18.01
CA GLY A 492 2.16 17.26 18.28
C GLY A 492 3.05 17.22 17.04
N MET A 493 2.50 17.29 15.82
CA MET A 493 3.34 17.63 14.68
C MET A 493 3.78 19.09 14.86
N PRO A 494 5.09 19.38 14.96
CA PRO A 494 5.52 20.77 14.89
C PRO A 494 4.91 21.35 13.61
N PRO A 495 4.35 22.56 13.65
CA PRO A 495 3.87 23.21 12.44
C PRO A 495 4.99 23.09 11.41
N MET A 496 4.72 22.45 10.26
CA MET A 496 5.72 22.36 9.20
C MET A 496 6.23 23.79 8.98
N PRO A 497 7.56 24.01 9.11
CA PRO A 497 8.12 25.36 9.10
C PRO A 497 7.58 26.08 7.87
N ALA A 498 7.21 27.35 8.04
CA ALA A 498 6.75 28.16 6.93
C ALA A 498 7.81 28.04 5.83
N VAL A 499 7.43 27.46 4.69
CA VAL A 499 8.28 27.53 3.50
C VAL A 499 8.22 28.99 3.11
N VAL A 500 9.26 29.74 3.50
CA VAL A 500 9.43 31.13 3.07
C VAL A 500 9.58 31.06 1.56
N LEU A 501 8.54 31.50 0.88
CA LEU A 501 8.58 31.79 -0.54
C LEU A 501 9.28 33.14 -0.63
N ASP A 502 10.57 33.12 -0.94
CA ASP A 502 11.25 34.28 -1.53
C ASP A 502 10.86 34.37 -3.02
#